data_AF-A0A0B6YDE6-F1
#
_entry.id   AF-A0A0B6YDE6-F1
#
_cell.length_a   1.000
_cell.length_b   1.000
_cell.length_c   1.000
_cell.angle_alpha   90.00
_cell.angle_beta   90.00
_cell.angle_gamma   90.00
#
_symmetry.space_group_name_H-M   'P 1'
#
loop_
_entity.id
_entity.type
_entity.pdbx_description
1 polymer ?
#
loop_
_entity_poly.entity_id
_entity_poly.type
_entity_poly.pdbx_seq_one_letter_code
_entity_poly.pdbx_strand_id
1 'polypeptide(L)'
;LRFITIQRLSYMVDNFKSYMNSLTYTKVPSNVNVPQEWFDEFYQMVFNCTLSNAAKPINIDKMMCNTSKQFSSLNITPALDTLNIIAATYAAISGLNNCGGSCSSPINNASVRMNILQNV
;
A
#
# COMPACT_ATOMS: atom_id res chain seq x y z
N LEU A 1 10.59 -34.45 -16.17
CA LEU A 1 11.32 -33.55 -15.24
C LEU A 1 10.48 -33.36 -13.99
N ARG A 2 11.10 -33.39 -12.80
CA ARG A 2 10.46 -33.04 -11.53
C ARG A 2 11.14 -31.80 -10.98
N PHE A 3 10.34 -30.79 -10.64
CA PHE A 3 10.83 -29.56 -10.03
C PHE A 3 10.41 -29.53 -8.58
N ILE A 4 11.35 -29.18 -7.69
CA ILE A 4 11.08 -28.86 -6.30
C ILE A 4 11.26 -27.36 -6.17
N THR A 5 10.22 -26.67 -5.70
CA THR A 5 10.26 -25.23 -5.43
C THR A 5 10.17 -25.00 -3.93
N ILE A 6 11.02 -24.10 -3.42
CA ILE A 6 10.90 -23.58 -2.07
C ILE A 6 10.16 -22.25 -2.19
N GLN A 7 9.02 -22.15 -1.50
CA GLN A 7 8.25 -20.92 -1.44
C GLN A 7 8.25 -20.39 -0.02
N ARG A 8 8.47 -19.08 0.13
CA ARG A 8 8.32 -18.41 1.42
C ARG A 8 6.85 -18.38 1.80
N LEU A 9 6.53 -18.80 3.02
CA LEU A 9 5.20 -18.61 3.59
C LEU A 9 4.99 -17.11 3.79
N SER A 10 3.89 -16.60 3.22
CA SER A 10 3.47 -15.21 3.37
C SER A 10 1.95 -15.20 3.44
N TYR A 11 1.41 -14.35 4.32
CA TYR A 11 -0.02 -14.18 4.52
C TYR A 11 -0.39 -12.71 4.46
N MET A 12 -1.66 -12.45 4.15
CA MET A 12 -2.21 -11.10 4.16
C MET A 12 -2.30 -10.60 5.59
N VAL A 13 -1.77 -9.40 5.86
CA VAL A 13 -1.99 -8.73 7.13
C VAL A 13 -3.40 -8.12 7.12
N ASP A 14 -4.28 -8.55 8.02
CA ASP A 14 -5.71 -8.18 8.00
C ASP A 14 -5.95 -6.67 8.12
N ASN A 15 -5.12 -5.98 8.91
CA ASN A 15 -5.18 -4.53 9.02
C ASN A 15 -4.76 -3.84 7.72
N PHE A 16 -3.79 -4.40 7.00
CA PHE A 16 -3.40 -3.90 5.68
C PHE A 16 -4.52 -4.15 4.65
N LYS A 17 -5.16 -5.32 4.70
CA LYS A 17 -6.35 -5.61 3.89
C LYS A 17 -7.47 -4.60 4.13
N SER A 18 -7.76 -4.32 5.40
CA SER A 18 -8.79 -3.36 5.81
C SER A 18 -8.45 -1.96 5.33
N TYR A 19 -7.18 -1.55 5.44
CA TYR A 19 -6.68 -0.30 4.87
C TYR A 19 -6.91 -0.24 3.36
N MET A 20 -6.46 -1.24 2.60
CA MET A 20 -6.64 -1.30 1.14
C MET A 20 -8.12 -1.22 0.74
N ASN A 21 -8.99 -1.94 1.44
CA ASN A 21 -10.42 -1.94 1.18
C ASN A 21 -11.10 -0.60 1.46
N SER A 22 -10.54 0.21 2.37
CA SER A 22 -11.06 1.54 2.70
C SER A 22 -10.71 2.60 1.65
N LEU A 23 -9.71 2.33 0.79
CA LEU A 23 -9.26 3.28 -0.21
C LEU A 23 -10.36 3.48 -1.28
N THR A 24 -10.63 4.74 -1.59
CA THR A 24 -11.34 5.17 -2.79
C THR A 24 -10.53 6.28 -3.44
N TYR A 25 -10.87 6.67 -4.66
CA TYR A 25 -10.12 7.72 -5.34
C TYR A 25 -10.12 9.04 -4.56
N THR A 26 -11.25 9.35 -3.92
CA THR A 26 -11.46 10.58 -3.14
C THR A 26 -11.06 10.47 -1.66
N LYS A 27 -10.79 9.27 -1.15
CA LYS A 27 -10.47 9.01 0.26
C LYS A 27 -9.07 8.47 0.47
N VAL A 28 -8.12 8.82 -0.40
CA VAL A 28 -6.71 8.66 -0.04
C VAL A 28 -6.47 9.51 1.21
N PRO A 29 -6.08 8.91 2.35
CA PRO A 29 -5.94 9.67 3.58
C PRO A 29 -4.91 10.78 3.37
N SER A 30 -5.26 12.02 3.71
CA SER A 30 -4.45 13.22 3.47
C SER A 30 -3.11 13.22 4.23
N ASN A 31 -2.93 12.30 5.17
CA ASN A 31 -1.70 12.05 5.89
C ASN A 31 -0.76 11.05 5.18
N VAL A 32 -1.18 10.46 4.05
CA VAL A 32 -0.33 9.58 3.24
C VAL A 32 0.18 10.39 2.07
N ASN A 33 1.48 10.70 2.08
CA ASN A 33 2.17 11.39 1.00
C ASN A 33 2.38 10.45 -0.21
N VAL A 34 1.31 9.93 -0.79
CA VAL A 34 1.39 9.26 -2.10
C VAL A 34 1.30 10.33 -3.18
N PRO A 35 2.29 10.43 -4.09
CA PRO A 35 2.15 11.28 -5.26
C PRO A 35 0.86 10.95 -6.02
N GLN A 36 0.05 11.98 -6.33
CA GLN A 36 -1.23 11.77 -7.02
C GLN A 36 -1.05 11.00 -8.32
N GLU A 37 0.01 11.30 -9.06
CA GLU A 37 0.41 10.59 -10.29
C GLU A 37 0.51 9.07 -10.09
N TRP A 38 1.14 8.58 -9.02
CA TRP A 38 1.27 7.14 -8.77
C TRP A 38 -0.06 6.52 -8.40
N PHE A 39 -0.89 7.26 -7.65
CA PHE A 39 -2.19 6.79 -7.27
C PHE A 39 -3.16 6.75 -8.47
N ASP A 40 -3.08 7.72 -9.39
CA ASP A 40 -3.84 7.74 -10.64
C ASP A 40 -3.47 6.55 -11.54
N GLU A 41 -2.17 6.27 -11.69
CA GLU A 41 -1.69 5.11 -12.46
C GLU A 41 -2.19 3.80 -11.81
N PHE A 42 -2.02 3.67 -10.49
CA PHE A 42 -2.49 2.52 -9.72
C PHE A 42 -4.00 2.31 -9.89
N TYR A 43 -4.81 3.36 -9.73
CA TYR A 43 -6.27 3.26 -9.80
C TYR A 43 -6.74 2.82 -11.20
N GLN A 44 -6.17 3.42 -12.25
CA GLN A 44 -6.49 3.06 -13.64
C GLN A 44 -6.12 1.60 -13.95
N MET A 45 -4.94 1.15 -13.53
CA MET A 45 -4.50 -0.23 -13.76
C MET A 45 -5.39 -1.24 -13.02
N VAL A 46 -5.69 -0.95 -11.76
CA VAL A 46 -6.43 -1.88 -10.89
C VAL A 46 -7.90 -2.01 -11.28
N PHE A 47 -8.55 -0.92 -11.69
CA PHE A 47 -9.95 -0.95 -12.13
C PHE A 47 -10.11 -1.09 -13.66
N ASN A 48 -9.02 -1.19 -14.42
CA ASN A 48 -8.99 -1.30 -15.87
C ASN A 48 -9.89 -0.23 -16.54
N CYS A 49 -9.69 1.02 -16.15
CA CYS A 49 -10.48 2.18 -16.56
C CYS A 49 -9.58 3.39 -16.83
N THR A 50 -10.15 4.47 -17.36
CA THR A 50 -9.44 5.69 -17.74
C THR A 50 -9.79 6.85 -16.80
N LEU A 51 -8.77 7.58 -16.34
CA LEU A 51 -8.92 8.89 -15.72
C LEU A 51 -8.48 9.96 -16.72
N SER A 52 -9.43 10.71 -17.28
CA SER A 52 -9.15 11.74 -18.29
C SER A 52 -8.41 12.96 -17.73
N ASN A 53 -8.51 13.18 -16.42
CA ASN A 53 -7.87 14.26 -15.68
C ASN A 53 -6.52 13.85 -15.05
N ALA A 54 -6.10 12.59 -15.20
CA ALA A 54 -4.80 12.14 -14.71
C ALA A 54 -3.67 12.77 -15.52
N ALA A 55 -2.50 12.97 -14.90
CA ALA A 55 -1.29 13.42 -15.59
C ALA A 55 -0.92 12.50 -16.76
N LYS A 56 -1.24 11.20 -16.61
CA LYS A 56 -1.05 10.18 -17.65
C LYS A 56 -2.26 9.23 -17.70
N PRO A 57 -3.16 9.43 -18.67
CA PRO A 57 -4.21 8.46 -18.97
C PRO A 57 -3.61 7.18 -19.57
N ILE A 58 -3.85 6.01 -18.95
CA ILE A 58 -3.22 4.74 -19.38
C ILE A 58 -4.14 3.92 -20.29
N ASN A 59 -5.42 3.83 -19.97
CA ASN A 59 -6.35 2.87 -20.58
C ASN A 59 -7.28 3.53 -21.61
N ILE A 60 -6.78 4.41 -22.48
CA ILE A 60 -7.55 5.39 -23.28
C ILE A 60 -8.84 4.82 -23.94
N ASP A 61 -8.86 3.55 -24.34
CA ASP A 61 -10.02 2.88 -24.96
C ASP A 61 -11.04 2.28 -23.96
N LYS A 62 -10.83 2.45 -22.65
CA LYS A 62 -11.68 1.92 -21.57
C LYS A 62 -12.64 2.99 -21.05
N MET A 63 -13.69 2.51 -20.39
CA MET A 63 -14.65 3.36 -19.69
C MET A 63 -13.98 4.27 -18.65
N MET A 64 -14.61 5.42 -18.40
CA MET A 64 -14.20 6.33 -17.34
C MET A 64 -14.21 5.65 -15.97
N CYS A 65 -13.18 5.90 -15.17
CA CYS A 65 -13.10 5.39 -13.82
C CYS A 65 -14.22 5.98 -12.94
N ASN A 66 -14.93 5.11 -12.21
CA ASN A 66 -15.85 5.53 -11.16
C ASN A 66 -15.05 5.75 -9.87
N THR A 67 -14.84 7.01 -9.50
CA THR A 67 -14.04 7.43 -8.34
C THR A 67 -14.58 6.98 -6.98
N SER A 68 -15.83 6.52 -6.93
CA SER A 68 -16.47 5.96 -5.73
C SER A 68 -16.26 4.45 -5.58
N LYS A 69 -15.66 3.76 -6.57
CA LYS A 69 -15.37 2.33 -6.45
C LYS A 69 -14.31 2.09 -5.37
N GLN A 70 -14.61 1.12 -4.52
CA GLN A 70 -13.72 0.61 -3.48
C GLN A 70 -12.94 -0.61 -3.98
N PHE A 71 -11.73 -0.79 -3.47
CA PHE A 71 -10.90 -1.96 -3.78
C PHE A 71 -11.46 -3.26 -3.22
N SER A 72 -12.37 -3.20 -2.23
CA SER A 72 -13.11 -4.37 -1.73
C SER A 72 -13.87 -5.13 -2.83
N SER A 73 -14.21 -4.45 -3.94
CA SER A 73 -14.85 -5.06 -5.10
C SER A 73 -13.90 -5.91 -5.97
N LEU A 74 -12.61 -5.90 -5.68
CA LEU A 74 -11.59 -6.59 -6.43
C LEU A 74 -11.02 -7.74 -5.58
N ASN A 75 -10.93 -8.94 -6.17
CA ASN A 75 -10.20 -10.06 -5.59
C ASN A 75 -8.69 -9.83 -5.72
N ILE A 76 -8.18 -8.81 -5.02
CA ILE A 76 -6.75 -8.51 -4.98
C ILE A 76 -6.08 -9.57 -4.12
N THR A 77 -5.26 -10.39 -4.76
CA THR A 77 -4.31 -11.24 -4.04
C THR A 77 -3.13 -10.35 -3.66
N PRO A 78 -2.84 -10.14 -2.37
CA PRO A 78 -1.71 -9.32 -1.98
C PRO A 78 -0.41 -9.91 -2.53
N ALA A 79 0.54 -9.03 -2.82
CA ALA A 79 1.88 -9.45 -3.21
C ALA A 79 2.50 -10.29 -2.08
N LEU A 80 3.21 -11.36 -2.47
CA LEU A 80 3.89 -12.26 -1.52
C LEU A 80 4.85 -11.51 -0.57
N ASP A 81 5.29 -10.31 -0.94
CA ASP A 81 6.24 -9.50 -0.19
C ASP A 81 5.63 -8.43 0.70
N THR A 82 4.30 -8.26 0.72
CA THR A 82 3.64 -7.26 1.58
C THR A 82 4.02 -7.43 3.06
N LEU A 83 3.99 -8.66 3.58
CA LEU A 83 4.38 -8.94 4.96
C LEU A 83 5.84 -8.53 5.25
N ASN A 84 6.75 -8.83 4.32
CA ASN A 84 8.16 -8.53 4.48
C ASN A 84 8.44 -7.02 4.44
N ILE A 85 7.74 -6.28 3.58
CA ILE A 85 7.85 -4.83 3.52
C ILE A 85 7.38 -4.23 4.85
N ILE A 86 6.23 -4.66 5.37
CA ILE A 86 5.70 -4.19 6.66
C ILE A 86 6.69 -4.52 7.79
N ALA A 87 7.21 -5.74 7.83
CA ALA A 87 8.18 -6.17 8.83
C ALA A 87 9.49 -5.37 8.75
N ALA A 88 10.00 -5.12 7.55
CA ALA A 88 11.21 -4.33 7.33
C ALA A 88 11.03 -2.87 7.78
N THR A 89 9.89 -2.25 7.46
CA THR A 89 9.56 -0.91 7.94
C THR A 89 9.47 -0.86 9.46
N TYR A 90 8.87 -1.88 10.09
CA TYR A 90 8.82 -1.99 11.54
C TYR A 90 10.21 -2.13 12.18
N ALA A 91 11.06 -2.99 11.62
CA ALA A 91 12.42 -3.18 12.09
C ALA A 91 13.26 -1.89 11.98
N ALA A 92 13.11 -1.14 10.88
CA ALA A 92 13.79 0.13 10.70
C ALA A 92 13.34 1.18 11.74
N ILE A 93 12.03 1.32 11.96
CA ILE A 93 11.47 2.25 12.95
C ILE A 93 11.86 1.84 14.38
N SER A 94 11.83 0.54 14.68
CA SER A 94 12.29 0.01 15.97
C SER A 94 13.78 0.31 16.21
N GLY A 95 14.63 0.11 15.19
CA GLY A 95 16.05 0.47 15.25
C GLY A 95 16.27 1.96 15.50
N LEU A 96 15.49 2.83 14.84
CA LEU A 96 15.54 4.28 15.06
C LEU A 96 15.09 4.67 16.47
N ASN A 97 14.00 4.09 16.97
CA ASN A 97 13.48 4.38 18.31
C ASN A 97 14.42 3.90 19.44
N ASN A 98 15.09 2.77 19.23
CA ASN A 98 16.04 2.19 20.17
C ASN A 98 17.45 2.80 20.06
N CYS A 99 17.69 3.69 19.08
CA CYS A 99 18.90 4.48 18.99
C CYS A 99 18.87 5.58 20.07
N GLY A 100 19.19 5.19 21.31
CA GLY A 100 19.22 6.08 22.47
C GLY A 100 20.21 7.24 22.29
N GLY A 101 19.70 8.42 21.91
CA GLY A 101 20.39 9.72 22.04
C GLY A 101 21.47 10.06 21.00
N SER A 102 22.03 9.09 20.25
CA SER A 102 23.11 9.36 19.28
C SER A 102 22.62 9.57 17.83
N CYS A 103 21.37 9.27 17.53
CA CYS A 103 20.75 9.59 16.25
C CYS A 103 20.25 11.04 16.27
N SER A 104 21.15 11.99 16.04
CA SER A 104 20.87 13.43 16.03
C SER A 104 20.06 13.88 14.80
N SER A 105 18.75 13.61 14.84
CA SER A 105 17.68 14.49 14.32
C SER A 105 16.32 13.86 14.63
N PRO A 106 15.37 14.60 15.21
CA PRO A 106 14.12 14.02 15.63
C PRO A 106 13.23 13.83 14.39
N ILE A 107 12.93 12.57 14.04
CA ILE A 107 11.89 12.28 13.04
C ILE A 107 10.55 12.38 13.76
N ASN A 108 10.11 13.63 13.98
CA ASN A 108 8.82 13.97 14.61
C ASN A 108 7.61 13.36 13.87
N ASN A 109 7.83 12.86 12.64
CA ASN A 109 6.82 12.29 11.76
C ASN A 109 6.87 10.76 11.61
N ALA A 110 7.78 10.04 12.28
CA ALA A 110 7.78 8.57 12.22
C ALA A 110 6.70 7.94 13.10
N SER A 111 5.98 8.75 13.90
CA SER A 111 4.82 8.34 14.70
C SER A 111 3.52 8.24 13.89
N VAL A 112 3.61 8.03 12.57
CA VAL A 112 2.45 7.55 11.79
C VAL A 112 2.11 6.17 12.33
N ARG A 113 1.17 6.17 13.27
CA ARG A 113 0.74 5.08 14.15
C ARG A 113 0.66 3.76 13.39
N MET A 114 1.70 2.94 13.54
CA MET A 114 1.73 1.56 13.07
C MET A 114 0.91 0.66 14.00
N ASN A 115 -0.41 0.82 13.98
CA ASN A 115 -1.35 -0.13 14.57
C ASN A 115 -1.63 -1.34 13.66
N ILE A 116 -0.90 -1.48 12.55
CA ILE A 116 -1.18 -2.50 11.53
C ILE A 116 -0.78 -3.91 11.98
N LEU A 117 0.05 -4.08 13.02
CA LEU A 117 0.50 -5.39 13.51
C LEU A 117 0.00 -5.76 14.91
N GLN A 118 -0.98 -5.05 15.49
CA GLN A 118 -1.43 -5.40 16.86
C GLN A 118 -2.14 -6.75 16.99
N ASN A 119 -2.42 -7.46 15.90
CA ASN A 119 -3.01 -8.80 15.92
C ASN A 119 -2.36 -9.70 14.85
N VAL A 120 -1.10 -10.08 15.05
CA VAL A 120 -0.55 -11.32 14.47
C VAL A 120 -0.53 -12.37 15.56
#